data_AF-A0A0F5JPC5-F1
#
_entry.id   AF-A0A0F5JPC5-F1
#
_cell.length_a   1.000
_cell.length_b   1.000
_cell.length_c   1.000
_cell.angle_alpha   90.00
_cell.angle_beta   90.00
_cell.angle_gamma   90.00
#
_symmetry.space_group_name_H-M   'P 1'
#
loop_
_entity.id
_entity.type
_entity.pdbx_description
1 polymer ?
#
loop_
_entity_poly.entity_id
_entity_poly.type
_entity_poly.pdbx_seq_one_letter_code
_entity_poly.pdbx_strand_id
1 'polypeptide(L)'
;MADNYLEKKYEEYRSRKNAGTTTGYGKKKANTLHKTRRVFVTEGTGDLGRVIVKAFRMAGHRVAFGGMDEETGKLLAEKTGTTFYHANINDKVSLGNCLQHMLEDWGDLDILVNNACACETSPIAETSVDDFEQQLSGNLLSTFVTSRLLALHRRSQSEVNPYGRIINLSANSVTTGGLLSLTSALAASLEEWQITVNSITTGQTPAFGEDIARMCLFLCQEENGSINGENITIGVGISKRIY
;
A
#
# COMPACT_ATOMS: atom_id res chain seq x y z
N MET A 1 -4.01 -16.90 -32.01
CA MET A 1 -5.11 -16.02 -31.55
C MET A 1 -5.36 -16.29 -30.08
N ALA A 2 -4.74 -15.52 -29.19
CA ALA A 2 -4.81 -15.71 -27.74
C ALA A 2 -5.07 -14.37 -27.03
N ASP A 3 -5.93 -13.51 -27.60
CA ASP A 3 -6.00 -12.09 -27.19
C ASP A 3 -7.28 -11.65 -26.44
N ASN A 4 -8.32 -12.48 -26.29
CA ASN A 4 -9.59 -12.03 -25.67
C ASN A 4 -9.97 -12.68 -24.34
N TYR A 5 -9.07 -13.43 -23.70
CA TYR A 5 -9.41 -14.10 -22.43
C TYR A 5 -9.58 -13.11 -21.27
N LEU A 6 -8.67 -12.13 -21.16
CA LEU A 6 -8.68 -11.15 -20.08
C LEU A 6 -9.83 -10.16 -20.22
N GLU A 7 -10.10 -9.66 -21.43
CA GLU A 7 -11.24 -8.77 -21.72
C GLU A 7 -12.57 -9.44 -21.36
N LYS A 8 -12.78 -10.69 -21.77
CA LYS A 8 -14.00 -11.44 -21.47
C LYS A 8 -14.18 -11.66 -19.95
N LYS A 9 -13.10 -11.97 -19.24
CA LYS A 9 -13.13 -12.12 -17.77
C LYS A 9 -13.43 -10.79 -17.07
N TYR A 10 -12.98 -9.69 -17.64
CA TYR A 10 -13.21 -8.34 -17.13
C TYR A 10 -14.67 -7.90 -17.32
N GLU A 11 -15.29 -8.23 -18.46
CA GLU A 11 -16.73 -8.04 -18.70
C GLU A 11 -17.61 -8.90 -17.77
N GLU A 12 -17.24 -10.16 -17.56
CA GLU A 12 -17.88 -11.06 -16.58
C GLU A 12 -17.81 -10.50 -15.15
N TYR A 13 -16.71 -9.87 -14.76
CA TYR A 13 -16.60 -9.19 -13.46
C TYR A 13 -17.50 -7.97 -13.37
N ARG A 14 -17.51 -7.09 -14.39
CA ARG A 14 -18.37 -5.89 -14.41
C ARG A 14 -19.85 -6.23 -14.30
N SER A 15 -20.30 -7.26 -15.02
CA SER A 15 -21.68 -7.75 -14.95
C SER A 15 -22.05 -8.29 -13.58
N ARG A 16 -21.16 -9.04 -12.90
CA ARG A 16 -21.38 -9.52 -11.52
C ARG A 16 -21.42 -8.40 -10.48
N LYS A 17 -20.54 -7.39 -10.60
CA LYS A 17 -20.53 -6.22 -9.70
C LYS A 17 -21.83 -5.42 -9.82
N ASN A 18 -22.36 -5.27 -11.03
CA ASN A 18 -23.63 -4.60 -11.29
C ASN A 18 -24.86 -5.42 -10.83
N ALA A 19 -24.72 -6.74 -10.69
CA ALA A 19 -25.80 -7.64 -10.30
C ALA A 19 -26.09 -7.69 -8.79
N GLY A 20 -25.41 -6.87 -7.97
CA GLY A 20 -25.76 -6.56 -6.58
C GLY A 20 -26.15 -7.75 -5.69
N THR A 21 -25.19 -8.38 -5.00
CA THR A 21 -25.52 -9.35 -3.95
C THR A 21 -25.95 -8.62 -2.67
N THR A 22 -27.27 -8.57 -2.43
CA THR A 22 -27.84 -8.30 -1.10
C THR A 22 -27.57 -9.50 -0.19
N THR A 23 -26.47 -9.48 0.55
CA THR A 23 -26.24 -10.39 1.68
C THR A 23 -26.11 -9.60 2.96
N GLY A 24 -27.14 -9.69 3.81
CA GLY A 24 -27.22 -9.01 5.09
C GLY A 24 -26.24 -9.62 6.09
N TYR A 25 -25.16 -8.89 6.38
CA TYR A 25 -24.40 -9.08 7.61
C TYR A 25 -25.06 -8.25 8.72
N GLY A 26 -25.56 -8.94 9.75
CA GLY A 26 -26.29 -8.36 10.87
C GLY A 26 -25.52 -7.24 11.56
N LYS A 27 -26.18 -6.10 11.74
CA LYS A 27 -25.72 -4.99 12.58
C LYS A 27 -25.59 -5.47 14.03
N LYS A 28 -24.36 -5.70 14.49
CA LYS A 28 -23.96 -5.36 15.85
C LYS A 28 -23.00 -4.19 15.77
N LYS A 29 -23.52 -2.96 15.86
CA LYS A 29 -22.69 -1.79 16.15
C LYS A 29 -22.23 -1.91 17.59
N ALA A 30 -21.09 -2.58 17.82
CA ALA A 30 -20.27 -2.24 18.96
C ALA A 30 -19.86 -0.77 18.74
N ASN A 31 -20.22 0.11 19.67
CA ASN A 31 -19.80 1.52 19.66
C ASN A 31 -18.32 1.59 20.08
N THR A 32 -17.45 0.86 19.38
CA THR A 32 -16.01 1.01 19.52
C THR A 32 -15.68 2.32 18.82
N LEU A 33 -15.34 3.35 19.61
CA LEU A 33 -14.82 4.59 19.06
C LEU A 33 -13.57 4.24 18.24
N HIS A 34 -13.68 4.32 16.92
CA HIS A 34 -12.58 3.96 16.03
C HIS A 34 -11.40 4.89 16.32
N LYS A 35 -10.30 4.35 16.83
CA LYS A 35 -9.12 5.13 17.20
C LYS A 35 -8.51 5.75 15.95
N THR A 36 -8.39 7.08 15.93
CA THR A 36 -7.66 7.78 14.87
C THR A 36 -6.22 7.27 14.84
N ARG A 37 -5.78 6.86 13.66
CA ARG A 37 -4.41 6.38 13.39
C ARG A 37 -3.71 7.36 12.46
N ARG A 38 -2.39 7.40 12.54
CA ARG A 38 -1.49 8.14 11.65
C ARG A 38 -1.09 7.24 10.49
N VAL A 39 -1.43 7.65 9.28
CA VAL A 39 -1.24 6.88 8.05
C VAL A 39 -0.31 7.62 7.11
N PHE A 40 0.68 6.92 6.56
CA PHE A 40 1.51 7.42 5.47
C PHE A 40 1.36 6.53 4.25
N VAL A 41 1.13 7.13 3.08
CA VAL A 41 1.00 6.43 1.80
C VAL A 41 2.09 6.92 0.84
N THR A 42 2.97 6.03 0.39
CA THR A 42 3.97 6.38 -0.65
C THR A 42 3.31 6.45 -2.03
N GLU A 43 3.79 7.32 -2.92
CA GLU A 43 3.22 7.50 -4.27
C GLU A 43 1.68 7.73 -4.25
N GLY A 44 1.19 8.50 -3.27
CA GLY A 44 -0.22 8.78 -3.05
C GLY A 44 -0.89 9.62 -4.14
N THR A 45 -0.10 10.24 -5.03
CA THR A 45 -0.60 11.00 -6.18
C THR A 45 -1.07 10.11 -7.33
N GLY A 46 -0.63 8.85 -7.40
CA GLY A 46 -1.03 7.88 -8.42
C GLY A 46 -2.46 7.36 -8.26
N ASP A 47 -3.02 6.73 -9.30
CA ASP A 47 -4.45 6.35 -9.35
C ASP A 47 -4.91 5.52 -8.14
N LEU A 48 -4.13 4.50 -7.76
CA LEU A 48 -4.41 3.67 -6.59
C LEU A 48 -4.15 4.42 -5.28
N GLY A 49 -3.04 5.16 -5.23
CA GLY A 49 -2.66 5.98 -4.07
C GLY A 49 -3.76 6.96 -3.68
N ARG A 50 -4.36 7.68 -4.65
CA ARG A 50 -5.46 8.63 -4.40
C ARG A 50 -6.69 7.95 -3.80
N VAL A 51 -7.00 6.72 -4.22
CA VAL A 51 -8.12 5.94 -3.67
C VAL A 51 -7.84 5.53 -2.23
N ILE A 52 -6.61 5.07 -1.94
CA ILE A 52 -6.18 4.67 -0.60
C ILE A 52 -6.16 5.87 0.36
N VAL A 53 -5.58 7.00 -0.05
CA VAL A 53 -5.54 8.24 0.74
C VAL A 53 -6.95 8.69 1.11
N LYS A 54 -7.87 8.71 0.13
CA LYS A 54 -9.28 9.05 0.38
C LYS A 54 -9.95 8.06 1.33
N ALA A 55 -9.73 6.77 1.16
CA ALA A 55 -10.34 5.74 1.99
C ALA A 55 -9.91 5.84 3.46
N PHE A 56 -8.61 5.95 3.74
CA PHE A 56 -8.11 6.14 5.10
C PHE A 56 -8.59 7.47 5.70
N ARG A 57 -8.65 8.53 4.91
CA ARG A 57 -9.16 9.81 5.38
C ARG A 57 -10.65 9.76 5.73
N MET A 58 -11.46 9.14 4.88
CA MET A 58 -12.89 8.91 5.13
C MET A 58 -13.14 8.01 6.35
N ALA A 59 -12.23 7.10 6.66
CA ALA A 59 -12.26 6.29 7.88
C ALA A 59 -11.86 7.05 9.16
N GLY A 60 -11.56 8.36 9.06
CA GLY A 60 -11.28 9.22 10.21
C GLY A 60 -9.82 9.24 10.67
N HIS A 61 -8.89 8.75 9.84
CA HIS A 61 -7.46 8.77 10.14
C HIS A 61 -6.80 10.12 9.80
N ARG A 62 -5.66 10.39 10.42
CA ARG A 62 -4.73 11.45 10.03
C ARG A 62 -3.84 10.87 8.92
N VAL A 63 -3.92 11.43 7.72
CA VAL A 63 -3.26 10.85 6.54
C VAL A 63 -2.28 11.84 5.95
N ALA A 64 -1.09 11.34 5.63
CA ALA A 64 -0.06 12.00 4.86
C ALA A 64 0.30 11.10 3.68
N PHE A 65 0.79 11.71 2.60
CA PHE A 65 1.22 10.95 1.44
C PHE A 65 2.35 11.65 0.69
N GLY A 66 3.21 10.84 0.08
CA GLY A 66 4.30 11.29 -0.77
C GLY A 66 3.94 11.21 -2.26
N GLY A 67 4.56 12.05 -3.08
CA GLY A 67 4.52 11.89 -4.54
C GLY A 67 5.29 13.00 -5.26
N MET A 68 5.53 12.78 -6.56
CA MET A 68 6.28 13.72 -7.43
C MET A 68 5.43 14.87 -7.97
N ASP A 69 4.16 14.60 -8.30
CA ASP A 69 3.26 15.61 -8.87
C ASP A 69 2.74 16.54 -7.78
N GLU A 70 3.37 17.71 -7.67
CA GLU A 70 3.06 18.72 -6.66
C GLU A 70 1.68 19.35 -6.84
N GLU A 71 1.22 19.55 -8.08
CA GLU A 71 -0.10 20.15 -8.35
C GLU A 71 -1.22 19.18 -7.95
N THR A 72 -1.14 17.93 -8.42
CA THR A 72 -2.09 16.87 -8.04
C THR A 72 -2.04 16.60 -6.54
N GLY A 73 -0.84 16.60 -5.96
CA GLY A 73 -0.62 16.40 -4.53
C GLY A 73 -1.28 17.47 -3.67
N LYS A 74 -1.01 18.75 -3.95
CA LYS A 74 -1.62 19.88 -3.22
C LYS A 74 -3.14 19.90 -3.35
N LEU A 75 -3.66 19.67 -4.55
CA LEU A 75 -5.11 19.63 -4.79
C LEU A 75 -5.80 18.50 -4.02
N LEU A 76 -5.18 17.31 -3.96
CA LEU A 76 -5.70 16.19 -3.18
C LEU A 76 -5.68 16.48 -1.69
N ALA A 77 -4.58 17.04 -1.19
CA ALA A 77 -4.40 17.44 0.21
C ALA A 77 -5.50 18.42 0.65
N GLU A 78 -5.73 19.47 -0.14
CA GLU A 78 -6.78 20.46 0.11
C GLU A 78 -8.17 19.82 0.15
N LYS A 79 -8.52 19.02 -0.86
CA LYS A 79 -9.84 18.39 -0.97
C LYS A 79 -10.15 17.38 0.13
N THR A 80 -9.13 16.74 0.69
CA THR A 80 -9.30 15.65 1.66
C THR A 80 -8.96 16.08 3.10
N GLY A 81 -8.28 17.22 3.27
CA GLY A 81 -7.73 17.63 4.56
C GLY A 81 -6.60 16.70 5.02
N THR A 82 -5.75 16.29 4.08
CA THR A 82 -4.56 15.45 4.31
C THR A 82 -3.28 16.26 4.08
N THR A 83 -2.12 15.70 4.44
CA THR A 83 -0.82 16.37 4.26
C THR A 83 -0.07 15.77 3.07
N PHE A 84 0.32 16.62 2.12
CA PHE A 84 1.16 16.21 1.00
C PHE A 84 2.62 16.52 1.28
N TYR A 85 3.50 15.59 0.90
CA TYR A 85 4.94 15.80 0.86
C TYR A 85 5.47 15.52 -0.55
N HIS A 86 6.24 16.45 -1.10
CA HIS A 86 6.94 16.21 -2.36
C HIS A 86 8.09 15.21 -2.10
N ALA A 87 8.03 14.03 -2.69
CA ALA A 87 9.01 12.98 -2.49
C ALA A 87 9.17 12.15 -3.78
N ASN A 88 10.41 11.95 -4.21
CA ASN A 88 10.74 11.05 -5.30
C ASN A 88 11.02 9.65 -4.75
N ILE A 89 10.23 8.66 -5.14
CA ILE A 89 10.42 7.28 -4.69
C ILE A 89 11.77 6.69 -5.11
N ASN A 90 12.36 7.15 -6.21
CA ASN A 90 13.66 6.69 -6.71
C ASN A 90 14.84 7.38 -6.01
N ASP A 91 14.63 8.53 -5.37
CA ASP A 91 15.63 9.20 -4.53
C ASP A 91 15.43 8.78 -3.07
N LYS A 92 16.26 7.85 -2.61
CA LYS A 92 16.15 7.30 -1.24
C LYS A 92 16.50 8.31 -0.16
N VAL A 93 17.32 9.31 -0.49
CA VAL A 93 17.66 10.38 0.45
C VAL A 93 16.45 11.30 0.62
N SER A 94 15.85 11.73 -0.49
CA SER A 94 14.62 12.53 -0.47
C SER A 94 13.48 11.82 0.25
N LEU A 95 13.21 10.55 -0.09
CA LEU A 95 12.18 9.73 0.55
C LEU A 95 12.44 9.55 2.04
N GLY A 96 13.70 9.31 2.42
CA GLY A 96 14.08 9.12 3.82
C GLY A 96 13.90 10.39 4.65
N ASN A 97 14.35 11.53 4.14
CA ASN A 97 14.20 12.84 4.79
C ASN A 97 12.71 13.20 4.94
N CYS A 98 11.90 12.95 3.90
CA CYS A 98 10.45 13.16 3.95
C CYS A 98 9.79 12.36 5.08
N LEU A 99 10.10 11.06 5.17
CA LEU A 99 9.52 10.20 6.20
C LEU A 99 10.00 10.59 7.60
N GLN A 100 11.29 10.96 7.74
CA GLN A 100 11.85 11.41 9.00
C GLN A 100 11.17 12.69 9.50
N HIS A 101 11.04 13.72 8.66
CA HIS A 101 10.35 14.96 9.02
C HIS A 101 8.91 14.68 9.47
N MET A 102 8.20 13.81 8.77
CA MET A 102 6.84 13.44 9.17
C MET A 102 6.81 12.71 10.53
N LEU A 103 7.75 11.80 10.79
CA LEU A 103 7.85 11.10 12.07
C LEU A 103 8.17 12.07 13.23
N GLU A 104 9.00 13.09 12.98
CA GLU A 104 9.28 14.16 13.95
C GLU A 104 8.03 15.01 14.21
N ASP A 105 7.33 15.43 13.15
CA ASP A 105 6.12 16.27 13.26
C ASP A 105 4.94 15.55 13.93
N TRP A 106 4.80 14.25 13.69
CA TRP A 106 3.67 13.45 14.17
C TRP A 106 3.99 12.67 15.44
N GLY A 107 5.25 12.72 15.87
CA GLY A 107 5.83 11.98 16.97
C GLY A 107 6.05 10.50 16.70
N ASP A 108 5.27 9.88 15.79
CA ASP A 108 5.35 8.47 15.41
C ASP A 108 4.32 8.14 14.27
N LEU A 109 4.32 6.92 13.73
CA LEU A 109 3.48 6.44 12.62
C LEU A 109 2.84 5.07 12.92
N ASP A 110 1.53 4.95 12.72
CA ASP A 110 0.78 3.73 13.01
C ASP A 110 0.62 2.82 11.79
N ILE A 111 0.42 3.41 10.60
CA ILE A 111 0.13 2.67 9.36
C ILE A 111 1.02 3.21 8.24
N LEU A 112 1.83 2.34 7.65
CA LEU A 112 2.63 2.63 6.46
C LEU A 112 2.08 1.82 5.28
N VAL A 113 1.68 2.51 4.21
CA VAL A 113 1.29 1.88 2.95
C VAL A 113 2.37 2.17 1.92
N ASN A 114 3.18 1.16 1.62
CA ASN A 114 4.14 1.18 0.53
C ASN A 114 3.37 0.90 -0.77
N ASN A 115 2.83 1.96 -1.38
CA ASN A 115 1.96 1.88 -2.56
C ASN A 115 2.72 1.99 -3.90
N ALA A 116 3.99 2.38 -3.88
CA ALA A 116 4.84 2.40 -5.07
C ALA A 116 4.92 1.02 -5.73
N CYS A 117 4.16 0.82 -6.80
CA CYS A 117 4.07 -0.44 -7.54
C CYS A 117 3.99 -0.18 -9.05
N ALA A 118 4.99 0.51 -9.59
CA ALA A 118 5.07 0.72 -11.03
C ALA A 118 5.40 -0.60 -11.74
N CYS A 119 4.72 -0.86 -12.85
CA CYS A 119 4.99 -2.00 -13.71
C CYS A 119 5.02 -1.51 -15.15
N GLU A 120 6.22 -1.44 -15.72
CA GLU A 120 6.39 -1.30 -17.16
C GLU A 120 6.78 -2.67 -17.70
N THR A 121 5.89 -3.28 -18.48
CA THR A 121 6.15 -4.56 -19.12
C THR A 121 6.62 -4.30 -20.55
N SER A 122 7.89 -4.57 -20.82
CA SER A 122 8.45 -4.68 -22.17
C SER A 122 8.93 -6.12 -22.42
N PRO A 123 9.03 -6.57 -23.69
CA PRO A 123 9.73 -7.80 -24.01
C PRO A 123 11.14 -7.80 -23.40
N ILE A 124 11.63 -8.95 -22.93
CA ILE A 124 12.95 -9.04 -22.28
C ILE A 124 14.11 -8.55 -23.18
N ALA A 125 13.96 -8.64 -24.51
CA ALA A 125 14.94 -8.14 -25.46
C ALA A 125 14.96 -6.60 -25.57
N GLU A 126 13.94 -5.93 -25.04
CA GLU A 126 13.74 -4.48 -25.08
C GLU A 126 13.87 -3.84 -23.69
N THR A 127 13.81 -4.63 -22.61
CA THR A 127 14.04 -4.12 -21.25
C THR A 127 15.51 -3.83 -21.04
N SER A 128 15.86 -2.55 -20.83
CA SER A 128 17.23 -2.18 -20.49
C SER A 128 17.56 -2.54 -19.03
N VAL A 129 18.86 -2.64 -18.73
CA VAL A 129 19.31 -2.84 -17.34
C VAL A 129 18.88 -1.65 -16.47
N ASP A 130 18.98 -0.43 -17.00
CA ASP A 130 18.60 0.78 -16.28
C ASP A 130 17.10 0.77 -15.91
N ASP A 131 16.22 0.37 -16.84
CA ASP A 131 14.78 0.25 -16.56
C ASP A 131 14.51 -0.78 -15.45
N PHE A 132 15.21 -1.92 -15.51
CA PHE A 132 15.10 -2.95 -14.49
C PHE A 132 15.60 -2.48 -13.11
N GLU A 133 16.72 -1.75 -13.07
CA GLU A 133 17.24 -1.12 -11.86
C GLU A 133 16.29 -0.07 -11.29
N GLN A 134 15.64 0.74 -12.15
CA GLN A 134 14.60 1.68 -11.71
C GLN A 134 13.40 0.95 -11.10
N GLN A 135 12.96 -0.18 -11.68
CA GLN A 135 11.88 -0.99 -11.09
C GLN A 135 12.27 -1.56 -9.71
N LEU A 136 13.47 -2.10 -9.58
CA LEU A 136 13.99 -2.59 -8.29
C LEU A 136 14.10 -1.46 -7.27
N SER A 137 14.62 -0.31 -7.68
CA SER A 137 14.73 0.88 -6.84
C SER A 137 13.34 1.32 -6.37
N GLY A 138 12.43 1.58 -7.30
CA GLY A 138 11.12 2.15 -7.06
C GLY A 138 10.19 1.24 -6.27
N ASN A 139 10.18 -0.07 -6.52
CA ASN A 139 9.24 -1.00 -5.89
C ASN A 139 9.81 -1.68 -4.63
N LEU A 140 11.07 -2.15 -4.69
CA LEU A 140 11.65 -2.99 -3.65
C LEU A 140 12.47 -2.17 -2.65
N LEU A 141 13.44 -1.39 -3.15
CA LEU A 141 14.35 -0.63 -2.29
C LEU A 141 13.61 0.48 -1.53
N SER A 142 12.64 1.14 -2.16
CA SER A 142 11.81 2.14 -1.48
C SER A 142 11.04 1.56 -0.28
N THR A 143 10.41 0.39 -0.46
CA THR A 143 9.70 -0.37 0.58
C THR A 143 10.63 -0.74 1.74
N PHE A 144 11.85 -1.17 1.42
CA PHE A 144 12.87 -1.46 2.43
C PHE A 144 13.24 -0.19 3.21
N VAL A 145 13.51 0.92 2.52
CA VAL A 145 13.93 2.18 3.14
C VAL A 145 12.87 2.72 4.11
N THR A 146 11.61 2.80 3.68
CA THR A 146 10.52 3.32 4.51
C THR A 146 10.26 2.42 5.73
N SER A 147 10.25 1.09 5.53
CA SER A 147 10.04 0.12 6.61
C SER A 147 11.18 0.14 7.63
N ARG A 148 12.43 0.24 7.14
CA ARG A 148 13.62 0.36 8.00
C ARG A 148 13.61 1.65 8.81
N LEU A 149 13.22 2.78 8.22
CA LEU A 149 13.14 4.05 8.93
C LEU A 149 12.09 4.03 10.03
N LEU A 150 10.92 3.43 9.77
CA LEU A 150 9.91 3.21 10.80
C LEU A 150 10.47 2.35 11.94
N ALA A 151 11.15 1.24 11.64
CA ALA A 151 11.77 0.37 12.65
C ALA A 151 12.82 1.10 13.50
N LEU A 152 13.69 1.88 12.85
CA LEU A 152 14.69 2.70 13.55
C LEU A 152 14.04 3.72 14.48
N HIS A 153 12.96 4.37 14.01
CA HIS A 153 12.18 5.29 14.82
C HIS A 153 11.59 4.57 16.03
N ARG A 154 10.91 3.41 15.85
CA ARG A 154 10.38 2.58 16.95
C ARG A 154 11.42 2.23 17.98
N ARG A 155 12.61 1.80 17.54
CA ARG A 155 13.72 1.45 18.41
C ARG A 155 14.26 2.63 19.21
N SER A 156 14.16 3.85 18.67
CA SER A 156 14.62 5.07 19.34
C SER A 156 13.64 5.62 20.37
N GLN A 157 12.38 5.18 20.35
CA GLN A 157 11.37 5.67 21.28
C GLN A 157 11.49 4.98 22.65
N SER A 158 11.28 5.76 23.72
CA SER A 158 11.18 5.22 25.07
C SER A 158 9.83 4.55 25.34
N GLU A 159 8.77 5.00 24.67
CA GLU A 159 7.42 4.47 24.81
C GLU A 159 7.12 3.47 23.70
N VAL A 160 6.57 2.32 24.09
CA VAL A 160 6.13 1.29 23.14
C VAL A 160 4.76 1.67 22.60
N ASN A 161 4.64 1.83 21.28
CA ASN A 161 3.34 1.85 20.63
C ASN A 161 2.91 0.41 20.36
N PRO A 162 1.76 -0.04 20.91
CA PRO A 162 1.33 -1.42 20.79
C PRO A 162 0.68 -1.74 19.42
N TYR A 163 0.83 -0.86 18.44
CA TYR A 163 0.19 -0.98 17.15
C TYR A 163 1.08 -0.46 16.02
N GLY A 164 1.32 -1.32 15.04
CA GLY A 164 1.80 -0.90 13.73
C GLY A 164 1.29 -1.80 12.62
N ARG A 165 1.13 -1.22 11.43
CA ARG A 165 0.73 -1.93 10.21
C ARG A 165 1.58 -1.46 9.04
N ILE A 166 2.20 -2.38 8.32
CA ILE A 166 2.83 -2.12 7.03
C ILE A 166 2.08 -2.92 5.96
N ILE A 167 1.68 -2.23 4.90
CA ILE A 167 1.02 -2.83 3.73
C ILE A 167 1.87 -2.55 2.50
N ASN A 168 2.37 -3.60 1.87
CA ASN A 168 3.17 -3.51 0.64
C ASN A 168 2.30 -3.84 -0.57
N LEU A 169 2.10 -2.88 -1.47
CA LEU A 169 1.38 -3.12 -2.72
C LEU A 169 2.32 -3.63 -3.80
N SER A 170 1.86 -4.62 -4.55
CA SER A 170 2.55 -5.14 -5.73
C SER A 170 1.65 -5.07 -6.96
N ALA A 171 2.23 -4.82 -8.13
CA ALA A 171 1.55 -4.81 -9.43
C ALA A 171 1.76 -6.12 -10.23
N ASN A 172 2.11 -7.23 -9.56
CA ASN A 172 2.39 -8.52 -10.20
C ASN A 172 3.48 -8.43 -11.29
N SER A 173 4.54 -7.69 -10.99
CA SER A 173 5.73 -7.52 -11.83
C SER A 173 6.87 -8.47 -11.39
N VAL A 174 8.00 -8.41 -12.09
CA VAL A 174 9.24 -9.14 -11.73
C VAL A 174 9.69 -8.88 -10.29
N THR A 175 9.43 -7.69 -9.75
CA THR A 175 9.79 -7.32 -8.38
C THR A 175 8.89 -7.96 -7.33
N THR A 176 7.78 -8.60 -7.72
CA THR A 176 6.82 -9.21 -6.79
C THR A 176 7.47 -10.29 -5.95
N GLY A 177 8.24 -11.21 -6.56
CA GLY A 177 8.92 -12.27 -5.81
C GLY A 177 9.80 -11.70 -4.69
N GLY A 178 10.62 -10.70 -5.03
CA GLY A 178 11.46 -10.00 -4.04
C GLY A 178 10.65 -9.27 -2.97
N LEU A 179 9.54 -8.64 -3.33
CA LEU A 179 8.67 -7.93 -2.39
C LEU A 179 7.95 -8.88 -1.43
N LEU A 180 7.52 -10.05 -1.89
CA LEU A 180 6.92 -11.09 -1.05
C LEU A 180 7.94 -11.64 -0.04
N SER A 181 9.15 -11.96 -0.50
CA SER A 181 10.24 -12.38 0.40
C SER A 181 10.60 -11.28 1.40
N LEU A 182 10.68 -10.01 0.97
CA LEU A 182 10.91 -8.87 1.86
C LEU A 182 9.78 -8.71 2.89
N THR A 183 8.53 -8.88 2.47
CA THR A 183 7.35 -8.82 3.37
C THR A 183 7.47 -9.86 4.49
N SER A 184 7.80 -11.10 4.16
CA SER A 184 8.02 -12.17 5.14
C SER A 184 9.19 -11.87 6.09
N ALA A 185 10.32 -11.38 5.56
CA ALA A 185 11.47 -11.02 6.38
C ALA A 185 11.17 -9.85 7.34
N LEU A 186 10.45 -8.84 6.87
CA LEU A 186 10.02 -7.70 7.70
C LEU A 186 8.98 -8.14 8.75
N ALA A 187 8.03 -9.01 8.40
CA ALA A 187 7.04 -9.53 9.34
C ALA A 187 7.68 -10.20 10.56
N ALA A 188 8.73 -11.00 10.35
CA ALA A 188 9.49 -11.62 11.43
C ALA A 188 10.35 -10.61 12.19
N SER A 189 10.96 -9.65 11.49
CA SER A 189 11.89 -8.69 12.10
C SER A 189 11.19 -7.61 12.92
N LEU A 190 9.95 -7.25 12.59
CA LEU A 190 9.23 -6.14 13.21
C LEU A 190 8.20 -6.57 14.26
N GLU A 191 8.11 -7.87 14.55
CA GLU A 191 7.19 -8.43 15.54
C GLU A 191 7.42 -7.83 16.94
N GLU A 192 8.67 -7.55 17.31
CA GLU A 192 9.03 -6.96 18.61
C GLU A 192 8.39 -5.58 18.86
N TRP A 193 8.03 -4.85 17.79
CA TRP A 193 7.35 -3.56 17.85
C TRP A 193 5.85 -3.66 17.56
N GLN A 194 5.28 -4.86 17.59
CA GLN A 194 3.87 -5.13 17.28
C GLN A 194 3.44 -4.59 15.91
N ILE A 195 4.36 -4.62 14.94
CA ILE A 195 4.10 -4.23 13.56
C ILE A 195 3.83 -5.50 12.75
N THR A 196 2.62 -5.61 12.21
CA THR A 196 2.34 -6.63 11.19
C THR A 196 2.70 -6.11 9.81
N VAL A 197 3.28 -6.95 8.97
CA VAL A 197 3.68 -6.62 7.61
C VAL A 197 3.01 -7.58 6.65
N ASN A 198 2.16 -7.06 5.76
CA ASN A 198 1.44 -7.86 4.78
C ASN A 198 1.58 -7.24 3.38
N SER A 199 1.31 -8.04 2.36
CA SER A 199 1.35 -7.61 0.98
C SER A 199 0.00 -7.80 0.29
N ILE A 200 -0.30 -6.90 -0.65
CA ILE A 200 -1.46 -7.02 -1.54
C ILE A 200 -0.94 -7.02 -2.98
N THR A 201 -1.07 -8.16 -3.64
CA THR A 201 -0.77 -8.29 -5.07
C THR A 201 -1.99 -7.90 -5.88
N THR A 202 -1.86 -6.87 -6.70
CA THR A 202 -2.96 -6.25 -7.43
C THR A 202 -2.96 -6.66 -8.90
N GLY A 203 -4.14 -6.70 -9.50
CA GLY A 203 -4.31 -6.75 -10.94
C GLY A 203 -4.11 -5.40 -11.62
N GLN A 204 -4.47 -5.35 -12.90
CA GLN A 204 -4.54 -4.09 -13.63
C GLN A 204 -5.40 -3.07 -12.86
N THR A 205 -4.74 -2.03 -12.37
CA THR A 205 -5.35 -0.82 -11.83
C THR A 205 -5.84 0.05 -13.00
N PRO A 206 -6.87 0.91 -12.82
CA PRO A 206 -7.52 1.29 -11.56
C PRO A 206 -8.74 0.43 -11.17
N ALA A 207 -9.08 -0.62 -11.93
CA ALA A 207 -10.35 -1.36 -11.82
C ALA A 207 -10.70 -1.87 -10.40
N PHE A 208 -9.69 -2.21 -9.61
CA PHE A 208 -9.82 -2.80 -8.29
C PHE A 208 -9.47 -1.83 -7.14
N GLY A 209 -9.29 -0.54 -7.42
CA GLY A 209 -8.81 0.42 -6.42
C GLY A 209 -9.63 0.45 -5.13
N GLU A 210 -10.96 0.39 -5.23
CA GLU A 210 -11.84 0.34 -4.06
C GLU A 210 -11.72 -0.97 -3.26
N ASP A 211 -11.57 -2.10 -3.94
CA ASP A 211 -11.38 -3.41 -3.31
C ASP A 211 -10.04 -3.45 -2.56
N ILE A 212 -8.99 -2.91 -3.19
CA ILE A 212 -7.66 -2.79 -2.59
C ILE A 212 -7.70 -1.88 -1.36
N ALA A 213 -8.33 -0.71 -1.46
CA ALA A 213 -8.46 0.21 -0.33
C ALA A 213 -9.26 -0.39 0.83
N ARG A 214 -10.33 -1.15 0.55
CA ARG A 214 -11.05 -1.91 1.58
C ARG A 214 -10.18 -2.97 2.25
N MET A 215 -9.34 -3.67 1.48
CA MET A 215 -8.41 -4.64 2.04
C MET A 215 -7.34 -3.98 2.91
N CYS A 216 -6.82 -2.81 2.51
CA CYS A 216 -5.91 -2.03 3.35
C CYS A 216 -6.57 -1.69 4.70
N LEU A 217 -7.80 -1.17 4.68
CA LEU A 217 -8.55 -0.86 5.90
C LEU A 217 -8.80 -2.11 6.75
N PHE A 218 -9.15 -3.24 6.12
CA PHE A 218 -9.34 -4.52 6.81
C PHE A 218 -8.07 -4.96 7.55
N LEU A 219 -6.92 -5.00 6.89
CA LEU A 219 -5.64 -5.36 7.51
C LEU A 219 -5.26 -4.41 8.66
N CYS A 220 -5.74 -3.16 8.61
CA CYS A 220 -5.50 -2.17 9.66
C CYS A 220 -6.46 -2.25 10.85
N GLN A 221 -7.44 -3.15 10.86
CA GLN A 221 -8.30 -3.32 12.03
C GLN A 221 -7.50 -3.89 13.23
N GLU A 222 -7.88 -3.48 14.43
CA GLU A 222 -7.19 -3.88 15.67
C GLU A 222 -7.18 -5.40 15.85
N GLU A 223 -8.34 -6.02 15.60
CA GLU A 223 -8.58 -7.46 15.71
C GLU A 223 -7.81 -8.32 14.70
N ASN A 224 -7.24 -7.71 13.65
CA ASN A 224 -6.51 -8.42 12.59
C ASN A 224 -4.99 -8.44 12.83
N GLY A 225 -4.53 -8.18 14.05
CA GLY A 225 -3.11 -8.20 14.42
C GLY A 225 -2.42 -9.56 14.28
N SER A 226 -3.17 -10.66 14.10
CA SER A 226 -2.61 -11.99 13.84
C SER A 226 -2.36 -12.28 12.35
N ILE A 227 -2.80 -11.40 11.45
CA ILE A 227 -2.49 -11.51 10.02
C ILE A 227 -1.12 -10.85 9.79
N ASN A 228 -0.07 -11.65 9.63
CA ASN A 228 1.30 -11.17 9.50
C ASN A 228 2.10 -12.03 8.52
N GLY A 229 2.86 -11.40 7.62
CA GLY A 229 3.67 -12.08 6.61
C GLY A 229 2.90 -12.58 5.39
N GLU A 230 1.62 -12.21 5.27
CA GLU A 230 0.71 -12.77 4.25
C GLU A 230 0.75 -11.99 2.93
N ASN A 231 0.35 -12.67 1.84
CA ASN A 231 0.08 -12.05 0.55
C ASN A 231 -1.36 -12.27 0.12
N ILE A 232 -2.08 -11.19 -0.14
CA ILE A 232 -3.47 -11.21 -0.57
C ILE A 232 -3.55 -10.76 -2.02
N THR A 233 -4.05 -11.62 -2.90
CA THR A 233 -4.19 -11.28 -4.32
C THR A 233 -5.58 -10.71 -4.61
N ILE A 234 -5.64 -9.52 -5.20
CA ILE A 234 -6.87 -8.85 -5.62
C ILE A 234 -6.81 -8.56 -7.13
N GLY A 235 -7.57 -9.34 -7.88
CA GLY A 235 -7.87 -9.10 -9.28
C GLY A 235 -8.26 -10.37 -10.02
N VAL A 236 -8.91 -10.18 -11.17
CA VAL A 236 -9.48 -11.29 -11.94
C VAL A 236 -8.38 -12.00 -12.74
N GLY A 237 -8.28 -13.32 -12.60
CA GLY A 237 -7.38 -14.15 -13.41
C GLY A 237 -5.89 -14.11 -13.02
N ILE A 238 -5.54 -13.46 -11.92
CA ILE A 238 -4.15 -13.39 -11.40
C ILE A 238 -3.79 -14.66 -10.60
N SER A 239 -4.79 -15.45 -10.20
CA SER A 239 -4.55 -16.59 -9.34
C SER A 239 -3.74 -17.69 -10.04
N LYS A 240 -2.64 -18.09 -9.36
CA LYS A 240 -1.71 -19.21 -9.63
C LYS A 240 -0.56 -19.00 -10.62
N ARG A 241 0.10 -17.84 -10.65
CA ARG A 241 1.35 -17.67 -11.43
C ARG A 241 2.59 -17.21 -10.68
N ILE A 242 2.53 -17.10 -9.35
CA ILE A 242 3.68 -16.70 -8.53
C ILE A 242 4.05 -17.84 -7.58
N TYR A 243 4.42 -18.99 -8.13
CA TYR A 243 5.12 -20.08 -7.44
C TYR A 243 5.98 -20.82 -8.45
#